data_AF-A0A6C0KGR2-F1
#
_entry.id   AF-A0A6C0KGR2-F1
#
_cell.length_a   1.000
_cell.length_b   1.000
_cell.length_c   1.000
_cell.angle_alpha   90.00
_cell.angle_beta   90.00
_cell.angle_gamma   90.00
#
_symmetry.space_group_name_H-M   'P 1'
#
loop_
_entity.id
_entity.type
_entity.pdbx_description
1 polymer ?
#
loop_
_entity_poly.entity_id
_entity_poly.type
_entity_poly.pdbx_seq_one_letter_code
_entity_poly.pdbx_strand_id
1 'polypeptide(L)'
;MTGYMQSFLWQYYRVCICIRIREQPTKYIHRIYMTQTPFANFETEPEKPTTPPASTALPSGDKPGKSIVIEDPQQKKANPVRYYVKFSFVITYILLLTTATITFIEAMRTPHPFVRHVLNLETCISVVAGYFYSVFVNQIEKFSDKGIAIDWGDISKTRYIDWSITTPMMLLALCLVLGQNAKRDVKVGVIGLIVVLNYVMLYIGYLGEEKTLSRLWAMVLGFVPFIAMFSIIYMNFVKSAASAANNVLFGIYLFVWSMYGFVYMLGEEYKNITMNILDFIAKCFIGLALWAYYTKIIKA
;
A
#
# COMPACT_ATOMS: atom_id res chain seq x y z
N MET A 1 -13.04 -40.48 39.92
CA MET A 1 -13.64 -39.15 39.61
C MET A 1 -13.14 -38.71 38.25
N THR A 2 -13.68 -39.35 37.22
CA THR A 2 -13.26 -39.36 35.83
C THR A 2 -14.51 -39.05 35.01
N GLY A 3 -15.00 -37.81 35.13
CA GLY A 3 -16.32 -37.45 34.58
C GLY A 3 -16.62 -35.95 34.42
N TYR A 4 -15.65 -35.05 34.64
CA TYR A 4 -15.89 -33.60 34.52
C TYR A 4 -14.90 -32.87 33.60
N MET A 5 -13.99 -33.59 32.93
CA MET A 5 -13.01 -33.01 32.01
C MET A 5 -13.22 -33.41 30.54
N GLN A 6 -14.40 -33.95 30.22
CA GLN A 6 -14.84 -34.24 28.84
C GLN A 6 -16.03 -33.39 28.37
N SER A 7 -16.65 -32.58 29.25
CA SER A 7 -17.81 -31.75 28.90
C SER A 7 -17.47 -30.32 28.47
N PHE A 8 -16.21 -29.86 28.59
CA PHE A 8 -15.82 -28.50 28.16
C PHE A 8 -15.14 -28.44 26.78
N LEU A 9 -14.72 -29.58 26.23
CA LEU A 9 -14.12 -29.66 24.87
C LEU A 9 -15.16 -29.94 23.77
N TRP A 10 -16.43 -30.10 24.13
CA TRP A 10 -17.52 -30.41 23.18
C TRP A 10 -18.38 -29.20 22.76
N GLN A 11 -18.06 -27.99 23.25
CA GLN A 11 -18.84 -26.77 22.94
C GLN A 11 -18.11 -25.78 22.03
N TYR A 12 -16.86 -26.06 21.62
CA TYR A 12 -16.08 -25.20 20.71
C TYR A 12 -15.91 -25.76 19.27
N TYR A 13 -16.48 -26.93 18.95
CA TYR A 13 -16.41 -27.53 17.60
C TYR A 13 -17.71 -27.42 16.77
N ARG A 14 -18.69 -26.63 17.22
CA ARG A 14 -20.02 -26.51 16.58
C ARG A 14 -20.40 -25.11 16.10
N VAL A 15 -19.43 -24.34 15.61
CA VAL A 15 -19.71 -23.18 14.73
C VAL A 15 -18.78 -23.25 13.52
N CYS A 16 -18.97 -24.30 12.71
CA CYS A 16 -18.43 -24.38 11.36
C CYS A 16 -19.33 -25.30 10.53
N ILE A 17 -19.85 -24.72 9.44
CA ILE A 17 -20.44 -25.33 8.23
C ILE A 17 -21.92 -25.74 8.31
N CYS A 18 -22.75 -25.00 7.56
CA CYS A 18 -23.88 -25.58 6.82
C CYS A 18 -24.24 -24.74 5.58
N ILE A 19 -23.42 -24.78 4.53
CA ILE A 19 -23.89 -24.70 3.14
C ILE A 19 -23.17 -25.81 2.37
N ARG A 20 -23.85 -26.94 2.20
CA ARG A 20 -23.50 -28.00 1.26
C ARG A 20 -24.68 -28.13 0.30
N ILE A 21 -24.59 -27.51 -0.87
CA ILE A 21 -25.51 -27.80 -1.98
C ILE A 21 -24.97 -29.04 -2.69
N ARG A 22 -25.84 -30.04 -2.78
CA ARG A 22 -25.62 -31.37 -3.35
C ARG A 22 -25.88 -31.32 -4.86
N GLU A 23 -25.00 -31.95 -5.63
CA GLU A 23 -25.05 -32.11 -7.08
C GLU A 23 -26.29 -32.88 -7.57
N GLN A 24 -26.76 -32.56 -8.78
CA GLN A 24 -27.26 -33.54 -9.76
C GLN A 24 -26.86 -33.10 -11.19
N PRO A 25 -26.41 -34.05 -12.05
CA PRO A 25 -25.99 -33.77 -13.42
C PRO A 25 -27.13 -34.05 -14.42
N THR A 26 -27.22 -33.28 -15.51
CA THR A 26 -27.93 -33.74 -16.71
C THR A 26 -27.11 -33.37 -17.95
N LYS A 27 -26.81 -34.40 -18.73
CA LYS A 27 -26.06 -34.36 -19.99
C LYS A 27 -26.99 -34.97 -21.06
N TYR A 28 -27.11 -34.26 -22.19
CA TYR A 28 -27.64 -34.66 -23.51
C TYR A 28 -29.16 -34.89 -23.68
N ILE A 29 -29.77 -34.19 -24.67
CA ILE A 29 -30.33 -34.76 -25.93
C ILE A 29 -30.84 -33.63 -26.85
N HIS A 30 -30.62 -33.84 -28.15
CA HIS A 30 -31.02 -33.06 -29.35
C HIS A 30 -32.48 -32.61 -29.48
N ARG A 31 -32.70 -31.43 -30.10
CA ARG A 31 -33.74 -31.11 -31.12
C ARG A 31 -33.52 -29.67 -31.60
N ILE A 32 -32.90 -29.43 -32.76
CA ILE A 32 -33.53 -29.27 -34.10
C ILE A 32 -34.90 -28.58 -34.02
N TYR A 33 -34.97 -27.30 -34.39
CA TYR A 33 -35.91 -26.79 -35.41
C TYR A 33 -35.27 -25.61 -36.14
N MET A 34 -35.21 -25.78 -37.46
CA MET A 34 -34.83 -24.80 -38.46
C MET A 34 -35.94 -23.76 -38.62
N THR A 35 -35.57 -22.51 -38.89
CA THR A 35 -36.42 -21.56 -39.62
C THR A 35 -35.72 -21.21 -40.93
N GLN A 36 -36.36 -21.60 -42.02
CA GLN A 36 -35.99 -21.36 -43.41
C GLN A 36 -36.32 -19.93 -43.83
N THR A 37 -35.45 -19.30 -44.63
CA THR A 37 -35.82 -18.32 -45.68
C THR A 37 -34.69 -18.25 -46.73
N PRO A 38 -34.97 -17.87 -47.99
CA PRO A 38 -34.56 -18.67 -49.15
C PRO A 38 -33.35 -18.17 -49.96
N PHE A 39 -32.86 -19.12 -50.74
CA PHE A 39 -31.88 -19.14 -51.84
C PHE A 39 -31.69 -17.87 -52.70
N ALA A 40 -30.41 -17.61 -53.01
CA ALA A 40 -29.95 -17.14 -54.31
C ALA A 40 -28.67 -17.90 -54.72
N ASN A 41 -28.70 -18.42 -55.95
CA ASN A 41 -27.77 -19.31 -56.66
C ASN A 41 -26.63 -18.49 -57.32
N PHE A 42 -25.35 -18.90 -57.30
CA PHE A 42 -24.53 -19.63 -58.30
C PHE A 42 -23.06 -19.35 -57.85
N GLU A 43 -21.99 -20.13 -58.05
CA GLU A 43 -21.56 -21.13 -59.03
C GLU A 43 -20.32 -21.82 -58.42
N THR A 44 -20.08 -23.09 -58.76
CA THR A 44 -18.96 -23.93 -58.28
C THR A 44 -17.77 -23.92 -59.23
N GLU A 45 -16.54 -23.82 -58.70
CA GLU A 45 -15.31 -24.31 -59.36
C GLU A 45 -14.64 -25.40 -58.49
N PRO A 46 -14.13 -26.50 -59.05
CA PRO A 46 -13.53 -27.59 -58.28
C PRO A 46 -12.00 -27.58 -58.32
N GLU A 47 -11.31 -27.78 -57.19
CA GLU A 47 -9.94 -28.32 -57.25
C GLU A 47 -9.53 -29.22 -56.05
N LYS A 48 -9.40 -30.50 -56.41
CA LYS A 48 -8.53 -31.64 -56.04
C LYS A 48 -7.70 -31.68 -54.72
N PRO A 49 -7.47 -32.90 -54.14
CA PRO A 49 -6.97 -33.06 -52.77
C PRO A 49 -5.49 -33.44 -52.65
N THR A 50 -4.83 -33.02 -51.57
CA THR A 50 -3.62 -33.67 -51.01
C THR A 50 -3.50 -33.44 -49.49
N THR A 51 -3.22 -34.52 -48.75
CA THR A 51 -2.90 -34.58 -47.30
C THR A 51 -1.52 -35.25 -47.11
N PRO A 52 -0.91 -35.29 -45.89
CA PRO A 52 -0.07 -34.29 -45.21
C PRO A 52 1.37 -34.84 -44.96
N PRO A 53 2.22 -34.19 -44.13
CA PRO A 53 2.44 -34.81 -42.81
C PRO A 53 2.70 -33.87 -41.60
N ALA A 54 2.30 -34.40 -40.43
CA ALA A 54 2.84 -34.31 -39.06
C ALA A 54 3.15 -32.92 -38.43
N SER A 55 2.37 -32.49 -37.42
CA SER A 55 2.66 -32.65 -35.96
C SER A 55 3.87 -31.80 -35.52
N THR A 56 3.85 -30.88 -34.55
CA THR A 56 3.08 -30.72 -33.31
C THR A 56 3.57 -29.42 -32.66
N ALA A 57 2.69 -28.56 -32.15
CA ALA A 57 2.88 -27.83 -30.89
C ALA A 57 1.59 -27.09 -30.53
N LEU A 58 0.96 -27.52 -29.44
CA LEU A 58 -0.15 -26.83 -28.77
C LEU A 58 0.29 -25.43 -28.31
N PRO A 59 -0.63 -24.44 -28.22
CA PRO A 59 -0.34 -23.20 -27.52
C PRO A 59 -0.07 -23.54 -26.05
N SER A 60 1.15 -23.26 -25.60
CA SER A 60 1.50 -23.39 -24.18
C SER A 60 0.61 -22.46 -23.38
N GLY A 61 -0.05 -23.07 -22.40
CA GLY A 61 -1.11 -22.44 -21.61
C GLY A 61 -0.63 -21.34 -20.69
N ASP A 62 -1.64 -20.66 -20.13
CA ASP A 62 -1.55 -19.78 -18.98
C ASP A 62 -0.46 -20.22 -18.01
N LYS A 63 0.51 -19.34 -17.77
CA LYS A 63 1.44 -19.50 -16.65
C LYS A 63 0.74 -19.06 -15.37
N PRO A 64 0.47 -19.96 -14.41
CA PRO A 64 0.07 -19.56 -13.08
C PRO A 64 1.32 -19.08 -12.32
N GLY A 65 1.25 -17.88 -11.75
CA GLY A 65 2.26 -17.35 -10.84
C GLY A 65 3.24 -16.38 -11.50
N LYS A 66 2.81 -15.13 -11.68
CA LYS A 66 3.74 -14.00 -11.86
C LYS A 66 4.45 -13.80 -10.52
N SER A 67 5.67 -14.29 -10.42
CA SER A 67 6.52 -14.11 -9.24
C SER A 67 6.74 -12.61 -8.99
N ILE A 68 6.56 -12.21 -7.73
CA ILE A 68 6.63 -10.81 -7.31
C ILE A 68 8.06 -10.27 -7.46
N VAL A 69 9.07 -11.16 -7.49
CA VAL A 69 10.46 -10.86 -7.86
C VAL A 69 11.05 -12.10 -8.55
N ILE A 70 10.90 -12.25 -9.87
CA ILE A 70 11.92 -12.99 -10.63
C ILE A 70 12.95 -11.96 -11.05
N GLU A 71 14.16 -12.12 -10.52
CA GLU A 71 15.35 -11.45 -11.01
C GLU A 71 15.53 -11.85 -12.48
N ASP A 72 15.23 -10.92 -13.39
CA ASP A 72 15.54 -11.10 -14.81
C ASP A 72 16.86 -10.37 -15.11
N PRO A 73 17.99 -11.10 -15.25
CA PRO A 73 19.28 -10.51 -15.57
C PRO A 73 19.28 -9.76 -16.90
N GLN A 74 18.34 -10.06 -17.80
CA GLN A 74 18.19 -9.38 -19.08
C GLN A 74 17.52 -8.01 -18.90
N GLN A 75 16.45 -7.89 -18.10
CA GLN A 75 15.83 -6.59 -17.78
C GLN A 75 16.80 -5.61 -17.11
N LYS A 76 17.59 -6.10 -16.13
CA LYS A 76 18.59 -5.26 -15.44
C LYS A 76 19.66 -4.72 -16.40
N LYS A 77 20.06 -5.50 -17.40
CA LYS A 77 21.02 -5.08 -18.43
C LYS A 77 20.40 -4.15 -19.48
N ALA A 78 19.13 -4.34 -19.82
CA ALA A 78 18.44 -3.56 -20.85
C ALA A 78 18.02 -2.16 -20.37
N ASN A 79 17.52 -2.03 -19.13
CA ASN A 79 17.22 -0.73 -18.52
C ASN A 79 17.38 -0.80 -16.99
N PRO A 80 18.59 -0.49 -16.46
CA PRO A 80 18.87 -0.65 -15.05
C PRO A 80 18.00 0.25 -14.17
N VAL A 81 17.68 1.47 -14.60
CA VAL A 81 16.92 2.42 -13.76
C VAL A 81 15.47 1.95 -13.58
N ARG A 82 14.82 1.49 -14.64
CA ARG A 82 13.45 0.92 -14.57
C ARG A 82 13.39 -0.29 -13.63
N TYR A 83 14.44 -1.12 -13.63
CA TYR A 83 14.57 -2.24 -12.69
C TYR A 83 14.59 -1.76 -11.24
N TYR A 84 15.43 -0.77 -10.91
CA TYR A 84 15.51 -0.22 -9.55
C TYR A 84 14.21 0.47 -9.10
N VAL A 85 13.50 1.14 -10.00
CA VAL A 85 12.17 1.71 -9.72
C VAL A 85 11.22 0.59 -9.30
N LYS A 86 11.02 -0.44 -10.15
CA LYS A 86 10.10 -1.56 -9.83
C LYS A 86 10.50 -2.24 -8.52
N PHE A 87 11.80 -2.54 -8.36
CA PHE A 87 12.32 -3.15 -7.15
C PHE A 87 11.99 -2.34 -5.89
N SER A 88 12.17 -1.01 -5.94
CA SER A 88 11.87 -0.13 -4.80
C SER A 88 10.39 -0.16 -4.39
N PHE A 89 9.45 -0.24 -5.35
CA PHE A 89 8.03 -0.37 -5.03
C PHE A 89 7.70 -1.73 -4.42
N VAL A 90 8.26 -2.82 -4.99
CA VAL A 90 8.00 -4.18 -4.50
C VAL A 90 8.56 -4.38 -3.09
N ILE A 91 9.78 -3.92 -2.82
CA ILE A 91 10.37 -4.11 -1.49
C ILE A 91 9.60 -3.30 -0.43
N THR A 92 9.23 -2.06 -0.72
CA THR A 92 8.43 -1.24 0.21
C THR A 92 7.05 -1.87 0.42
N TYR A 93 6.41 -2.43 -0.61
CA TYR A 93 5.16 -3.17 -0.47
C TYR A 93 5.27 -4.33 0.54
N ILE A 94 6.30 -5.18 0.41
CA ILE A 94 6.52 -6.31 1.30
C ILE A 94 6.77 -5.84 2.74
N LEU A 95 7.55 -4.77 2.91
CA LEU A 95 7.86 -4.22 4.24
C LEU A 95 6.62 -3.61 4.92
N LEU A 96 5.71 -3.00 4.15
CA LEU A 96 4.45 -2.48 4.67
C LEU A 96 3.54 -3.62 5.15
N LEU A 97 3.38 -4.69 4.37
CA LEU A 97 2.61 -5.87 4.80
C LEU A 97 3.22 -6.54 6.04
N THR A 98 4.55 -6.62 6.09
CA THR A 98 5.26 -7.14 7.26
C THR A 98 5.01 -6.28 8.50
N THR A 99 5.08 -4.95 8.36
CA THR A 99 4.82 -4.00 9.45
C THR A 99 3.37 -4.08 9.92
N ALA A 100 2.41 -4.13 8.99
CA ALA A 100 1.00 -4.31 9.30
C ALA A 100 0.77 -5.57 10.14
N THR A 101 1.40 -6.68 9.74
CA THR A 101 1.26 -7.97 10.43
C THR A 101 1.82 -7.91 11.85
N ILE A 102 3.03 -7.36 12.03
CA ILE A 102 3.69 -7.28 13.35
C ILE A 102 2.89 -6.37 14.29
N THR A 103 2.55 -5.17 13.84
CA THR A 103 1.80 -4.19 14.65
C THR A 103 0.40 -4.71 15.00
N PHE A 104 -0.27 -5.41 14.09
CA PHE A 104 -1.59 -6.01 14.32
C PHE A 104 -1.55 -7.10 15.39
N ILE A 105 -0.58 -8.01 15.29
CA ILE A 105 -0.40 -9.10 16.27
C ILE A 105 -0.17 -8.50 17.66
N GLU A 106 0.70 -7.49 17.78
CA GLU A 106 0.94 -6.87 19.09
C GLU A 106 -0.27 -6.07 19.59
N ALA A 107 -1.00 -5.37 18.73
CA ALA A 107 -2.21 -4.67 19.13
C ALA A 107 -3.26 -5.63 19.74
N MET A 108 -3.42 -6.83 19.18
CA MET A 108 -4.30 -7.86 19.75
C MET A 108 -3.81 -8.42 21.09
N ARG A 109 -2.49 -8.49 21.30
CA ARG A 109 -1.88 -9.14 22.46
C ARG A 109 -1.66 -8.20 23.64
N THR A 110 -1.37 -6.93 23.38
CA THR A 110 -1.00 -6.00 24.44
C THR A 110 -2.20 -5.73 25.37
N PRO A 111 -2.03 -5.85 26.70
CA PRO A 111 -3.10 -5.54 27.64
C PRO A 111 -3.29 -4.03 27.81
N HIS A 112 -2.32 -3.20 27.41
CA HIS A 112 -2.34 -1.76 27.64
C HIS A 112 -3.21 -1.04 26.59
N PRO A 113 -4.34 -0.42 26.96
CA PRO A 113 -5.29 0.14 25.99
C PRO A 113 -4.68 1.22 25.08
N PHE A 114 -3.89 2.13 25.65
CA PHE A 114 -3.20 3.16 24.85
C PHE A 114 -2.26 2.57 23.78
N VAL A 115 -1.39 1.62 24.16
CA VAL A 115 -0.47 0.95 23.23
C VAL A 115 -1.24 0.24 22.13
N ARG A 116 -2.35 -0.43 22.48
CA ARG A 116 -3.25 -1.06 21.51
C ARG A 116 -3.78 -0.05 20.49
N HIS A 117 -4.26 1.11 20.93
CA HIS A 117 -4.77 2.14 20.01
C HIS A 117 -3.69 2.71 19.09
N VAL A 118 -2.49 2.96 19.61
CA VAL A 118 -1.35 3.41 18.79
C VAL A 118 -0.99 2.35 17.75
N LEU A 119 -0.83 1.09 18.15
CA LEU A 119 -0.47 0.02 17.22
C LEU A 119 -1.58 -0.29 16.20
N ASN A 120 -2.85 -0.15 16.58
CA ASN A 120 -3.97 -0.22 15.63
C ASN A 120 -3.86 0.87 14.54
N LEU A 121 -3.50 2.11 14.91
CA LEU A 121 -3.28 3.19 13.93
C LEU A 121 -2.11 2.84 13.00
N GLU A 122 -0.99 2.36 13.53
CA GLU A 122 0.17 1.93 12.72
C GLU A 122 -0.17 0.77 11.78
N THR A 123 -1.00 -0.18 12.24
CA THR A 123 -1.57 -1.24 11.38
C THR A 123 -2.40 -0.64 10.26
N CYS A 124 -3.35 0.26 10.56
CA CYS A 124 -4.19 0.89 9.53
C CYS A 124 -3.35 1.66 8.50
N ILE A 125 -2.36 2.43 8.95
CA ILE A 125 -1.42 3.16 8.08
C ILE A 125 -0.71 2.17 7.14
N SER A 126 -0.15 1.09 7.70
CA SER A 126 0.60 0.09 6.94
C SER A 126 -0.27 -0.69 5.95
N VAL A 127 -1.51 -1.02 6.32
CA VAL A 127 -2.47 -1.71 5.43
C VAL A 127 -2.88 -0.82 4.27
N VAL A 128 -3.25 0.45 4.54
CA VAL A 128 -3.64 1.40 3.49
C VAL A 128 -2.47 1.67 2.54
N ALA A 129 -1.29 1.95 3.07
CA ALA A 129 -0.10 2.15 2.25
C ALA A 129 0.24 0.87 1.46
N GLY A 130 0.17 -0.32 2.10
CA GLY A 130 0.36 -1.60 1.42
C GLY A 130 -0.60 -1.79 0.25
N TYR A 131 -1.87 -1.41 0.40
CA TYR A 131 -2.84 -1.41 -0.69
C TYR A 131 -2.38 -0.50 -1.85
N PHE A 132 -2.03 0.76 -1.61
CA PHE A 132 -1.55 1.65 -2.66
C PHE A 132 -0.24 1.18 -3.30
N TYR A 133 0.64 0.57 -2.53
CA TYR A 133 1.85 -0.07 -3.06
C TYR A 133 1.57 -1.26 -3.97
N SER A 134 0.53 -2.05 -3.68
CA SER A 134 0.05 -3.06 -4.63
C SER A 134 -0.47 -2.42 -5.92
N VAL A 135 -1.14 -1.26 -5.83
CA VAL A 135 -1.62 -0.50 -6.99
C VAL A 135 -0.46 0.05 -7.83
N PHE A 136 0.58 0.60 -7.20
CA PHE A 136 1.79 1.06 -7.92
C PHE A 136 2.48 -0.08 -8.67
N VAL A 137 2.67 -1.23 -8.02
CA VAL A 137 3.27 -2.41 -8.65
C VAL A 137 2.45 -2.81 -9.87
N ASN A 138 1.11 -2.88 -9.74
CA ASN A 138 0.22 -3.20 -10.85
C ASN A 138 0.29 -2.18 -11.99
N GLN A 139 0.40 -0.88 -11.70
CA GLN A 139 0.59 0.16 -12.73
C GLN A 139 1.91 -0.06 -13.48
N ILE A 140 3.02 -0.22 -12.75
CA ILE A 140 4.36 -0.41 -13.32
C ILE A 140 4.43 -1.68 -14.18
N GLU A 141 3.78 -2.76 -13.75
CA GLU A 141 3.71 -4.00 -14.52
C GLU A 141 2.91 -3.84 -15.80
N LYS A 142 1.74 -3.19 -15.76
CA LYS A 142 0.94 -2.93 -16.97
C LYS A 142 1.74 -2.14 -18.01
N PHE A 143 2.52 -1.15 -17.59
CA PHE A 143 3.39 -0.39 -18.50
C PHE A 143 4.52 -1.26 -19.07
N SER A 144 5.07 -2.17 -18.26
CA SER A 144 6.17 -3.06 -18.67
C SER A 144 5.69 -4.12 -19.66
N ASP A 145 4.56 -4.76 -19.38
CA ASP A 145 3.96 -5.80 -20.24
C ASP A 145 3.55 -5.23 -21.61
N LYS A 146 3.13 -3.96 -21.66
CA LYS A 146 2.75 -3.26 -22.90
C LYS A 146 3.92 -2.60 -23.64
N GLY A 147 5.15 -2.68 -23.10
CA GLY A 147 6.32 -2.04 -23.70
C GLY A 147 6.28 -0.50 -23.74
N ILE A 148 5.41 0.13 -22.95
CA ILE A 148 5.24 1.59 -22.90
C ILE A 148 6.02 2.21 -21.73
N ALA A 149 6.28 3.51 -21.85
CA ALA A 149 6.91 4.30 -20.78
C ALA A 149 5.99 4.39 -19.56
N ILE A 150 6.59 4.59 -18.38
CA ILE A 150 5.84 4.77 -17.12
C ILE A 150 5.14 6.13 -17.15
N ASP A 151 3.84 6.14 -16.86
CA ASP A 151 3.10 7.37 -16.60
C ASP A 151 3.35 7.86 -15.17
N TRP A 152 4.31 8.77 -15.03
CA TRP A 152 4.66 9.36 -13.74
C TRP A 152 3.55 10.24 -13.14
N GLY A 153 2.65 10.76 -13.97
CA GLY A 153 1.50 11.52 -13.51
C GLY A 153 0.50 10.63 -12.77
N ASP A 154 0.22 9.45 -13.33
CA ASP A 154 -0.67 8.45 -12.70
C ASP A 154 -0.09 7.92 -11.36
N ILE A 155 1.22 7.64 -11.35
CA ILE A 155 1.94 7.25 -10.13
C ILE A 155 1.88 8.37 -9.09
N SER A 156 2.09 9.64 -9.49
CA SER A 156 2.04 10.76 -8.57
C SER A 156 0.62 10.95 -8.00
N LYS A 157 -0.42 10.94 -8.83
CA LYS A 157 -1.83 11.01 -8.38
C LYS A 157 -2.14 9.94 -7.35
N THR A 158 -1.78 8.69 -7.64
CA THR A 158 -2.00 7.57 -6.73
C THR A 158 -1.28 7.77 -5.39
N ARG A 159 -0.07 8.35 -5.39
CA ARG A 159 0.68 8.68 -4.17
C ARG A 159 0.06 9.79 -3.34
N TYR A 160 -0.47 10.84 -3.98
CA TYR A 160 -1.18 11.89 -3.24
C TYR A 160 -2.48 11.37 -2.62
N ILE A 161 -3.16 10.40 -3.24
CA ILE A 161 -4.31 9.73 -2.64
C ILE A 161 -3.88 8.91 -1.41
N ASP A 162 -2.83 8.10 -1.51
CA ASP A 162 -2.25 7.39 -0.36
C ASP A 162 -1.95 8.37 0.79
N TRP A 163 -1.15 9.41 0.51
CA TRP A 163 -0.76 10.37 1.52
C TRP A 163 -1.95 11.11 2.14
N SER A 164 -2.96 11.45 1.36
CA SER A 164 -4.19 12.10 1.86
C SER A 164 -4.94 11.27 2.91
N ILE A 165 -4.75 9.94 2.91
CA ILE A 165 -5.38 9.02 3.84
C ILE A 165 -4.41 8.68 4.98
N THR A 166 -3.16 8.36 4.67
CA THR A 166 -2.18 7.89 5.66
C THR A 166 -1.62 9.01 6.54
N THR A 167 -1.33 10.20 6.00
CA THR A 167 -0.69 11.26 6.80
C THR A 167 -1.57 11.80 7.94
N PRO A 168 -2.91 11.95 7.82
CA PRO A 168 -3.76 12.28 8.97
C PRO A 168 -3.69 11.24 10.10
N MET A 169 -3.65 9.94 9.76
CA MET A 169 -3.53 8.86 10.76
C MET A 169 -2.15 8.89 11.42
N MET A 170 -1.08 9.12 10.65
CA MET A 170 0.29 9.26 11.18
C MET A 170 0.41 10.46 12.13
N LEU A 171 -0.23 11.59 11.80
CA LEU A 171 -0.24 12.78 12.64
C LEU A 171 -1.02 12.55 13.93
N LEU A 172 -2.14 11.81 13.87
CA LEU A 172 -2.88 11.40 15.05
C LEU A 172 -2.03 10.49 15.95
N ALA A 173 -1.40 9.46 15.39
CA ALA A 173 -0.52 8.56 16.14
C ALA A 173 0.63 9.32 16.81
N LEU A 174 1.31 10.20 16.07
CA LEU A 174 2.37 11.07 16.59
C LEU A 174 1.87 11.92 17.76
N CYS A 175 0.75 12.63 17.60
CA CYS A 175 0.21 13.51 18.64
C CYS A 175 -0.21 12.71 19.88
N LEU A 176 -0.78 11.52 19.72
CA LEU A 176 -1.15 10.65 20.83
C LEU A 176 0.08 10.20 21.62
N VAL A 177 1.13 9.74 20.94
CA VAL A 177 2.38 9.30 21.58
C VAL A 177 3.08 10.46 22.31
N LEU A 178 3.23 11.61 21.64
CA LEU A 178 3.84 12.77 22.25
C LEU A 178 3.00 13.30 23.43
N GLY A 179 1.67 13.34 23.27
CA GLY A 179 0.72 13.79 24.30
C GLY A 179 0.74 12.90 25.55
N GLN A 180 0.72 11.57 25.37
CA GLN A 180 0.84 10.59 26.44
C GLN A 180 2.10 10.83 27.29
N ASN A 181 3.26 10.98 26.63
CA ASN A 181 4.52 11.24 27.32
C ASN A 181 4.56 12.62 28.00
N ALA A 182 3.88 13.61 27.42
CA ALA A 182 3.74 14.95 27.98
C ALA A 182 2.64 15.06 29.06
N LYS A 183 1.90 13.97 29.33
CA LYS A 183 0.69 13.95 30.17
C LYS A 183 -0.33 15.01 29.73
N ARG A 184 -0.56 15.11 28.41
CA ARG A 184 -1.48 16.05 27.79
C ARG A 184 -2.40 15.34 26.81
N ASP A 185 -3.68 15.67 26.90
CA ASP A 185 -4.68 15.15 25.96
C ASP A 185 -4.58 15.83 24.59
N VAL A 186 -4.83 15.05 23.53
CA VAL A 186 -4.94 15.56 22.17
C VAL A 186 -6.35 16.15 21.97
N LYS A 187 -6.45 17.48 22.03
CA LYS A 187 -7.73 18.18 21.82
C LYS A 187 -8.17 18.08 20.36
N VAL A 188 -9.47 17.85 20.14
CA VAL A 188 -10.09 17.76 18.79
C VAL A 188 -9.76 18.97 17.91
N GLY A 189 -9.84 20.18 18.45
CA GLY A 189 -9.49 21.39 17.69
C GLY A 189 -8.03 21.47 17.26
N VAL A 190 -7.11 20.93 18.08
CA VAL A 190 -5.67 20.91 17.77
C VAL A 190 -5.39 19.91 16.66
N ILE A 191 -5.87 18.66 16.78
CA ILE A 191 -5.68 17.66 15.73
C ILE A 191 -6.41 18.02 14.44
N GLY A 192 -7.61 18.62 14.52
CA GLY A 192 -8.35 19.12 13.37
C GLY A 192 -7.57 20.18 12.58
N LEU A 193 -6.98 21.16 13.28
CA LEU A 193 -6.13 22.17 12.65
C LEU A 193 -4.88 21.55 11.99
N ILE A 194 -4.22 20.61 12.67
CA ILE A 194 -3.06 19.87 12.15
C ILE A 194 -3.43 19.13 10.85
N VAL A 195 -4.57 18.43 10.83
CA VAL A 195 -5.04 17.69 9.64
C VAL A 195 -5.40 18.65 8.49
N VAL A 196 -6.02 19.79 8.77
CA VAL A 196 -6.29 20.82 7.75
C VAL A 196 -4.99 21.34 7.14
N LEU A 197 -3.99 21.69 7.97
CA LEU A 197 -2.68 22.14 7.48
C LEU A 197 -1.99 21.06 6.64
N ASN A 198 -2.09 19.80 7.03
CA ASN A 198 -1.60 18.67 6.24
C ASN A 198 -2.27 18.61 4.86
N TYR A 199 -3.59 18.76 4.77
CA TYR A 199 -4.28 18.76 3.48
C TYR A 199 -3.90 19.97 2.62
N VAL A 200 -3.75 21.15 3.21
CA VAL A 200 -3.28 22.35 2.48
C VAL A 200 -1.88 22.13 1.92
N MET A 201 -0.96 21.56 2.72
CA MET A 201 0.39 21.18 2.27
C MET A 201 0.34 20.22 1.08
N LEU A 202 -0.42 19.13 1.18
CA LEU A 202 -0.56 18.13 0.12
C LEU A 202 -1.20 18.72 -1.14
N TYR A 203 -2.22 19.56 -0.99
CA TYR A 203 -2.89 20.20 -2.12
C TYR A 203 -1.94 21.10 -2.90
N ILE A 204 -1.14 21.92 -2.23
CA ILE A 204 -0.14 22.79 -2.89
C ILE A 204 0.90 21.95 -3.64
N GLY A 205 1.40 20.86 -3.04
CA GLY A 205 2.33 19.95 -3.70
C GLY A 205 1.71 19.30 -4.95
N TYR A 206 0.44 18.90 -4.86
CA TYR A 206 -0.31 18.31 -5.97
C TYR A 206 -0.49 19.29 -7.14
N LEU A 207 -0.78 20.57 -6.87
CA LEU A 207 -0.85 21.61 -7.92
C LEU A 207 0.45 21.73 -8.73
N GLY A 208 1.60 21.45 -8.11
CA GLY A 208 2.88 21.43 -8.82
C GLY A 208 3.09 20.17 -9.67
N GLU A 209 2.55 19.01 -9.27
CA GLU A 209 2.58 17.79 -10.09
C GLU A 209 1.67 17.93 -11.31
N GLU A 210 0.51 18.58 -11.16
CA GLU A 210 -0.40 18.92 -12.27
C GLU A 210 0.06 20.14 -13.09
N LYS A 211 1.26 20.68 -12.82
CA LYS A 211 1.88 21.82 -13.53
C LYS A 211 1.05 23.11 -13.52
N THR A 212 0.07 23.22 -12.63
CA THR A 212 -0.69 24.47 -12.39
C THR A 212 0.18 25.50 -11.67
N LEU A 213 1.08 25.00 -10.81
CA LEU A 213 2.12 25.78 -10.15
C LEU A 213 3.50 25.24 -10.56
N SER A 214 4.53 26.08 -10.60
CA SER A 214 5.88 25.57 -10.82
C SER A 214 6.32 24.70 -9.62
N ARG A 215 7.10 23.65 -9.87
CA ARG A 215 7.55 22.73 -8.79
C ARG A 215 8.29 23.46 -7.67
N LEU A 216 9.13 24.44 -8.01
CA LEU A 216 9.83 25.26 -7.02
C LEU A 216 8.84 26.03 -6.13
N TRP A 217 7.83 26.69 -6.71
CA TRP A 217 6.83 27.42 -5.94
C TRP A 217 5.91 26.50 -5.15
N ALA A 218 5.54 25.33 -5.68
CA ALA A 218 4.79 24.32 -4.95
C ALA A 218 5.56 23.82 -3.72
N MET A 219 6.87 23.57 -3.86
CA MET A 219 7.73 23.20 -2.73
C MET A 219 7.78 24.32 -1.68
N VAL A 220 8.12 25.55 -2.08
CA VAL A 220 8.28 26.68 -1.15
C VAL A 220 6.97 26.99 -0.42
N LEU A 221 5.85 27.06 -1.15
CA LEU A 221 4.55 27.32 -0.54
C LEU A 221 4.05 26.14 0.29
N GLY A 222 4.38 24.90 -0.08
CA GLY A 222 4.06 23.69 0.71
C GLY A 222 4.79 23.65 2.05
N PHE A 223 6.00 24.21 2.14
CA PHE A 223 6.73 24.30 3.42
C PHE A 223 6.07 25.24 4.44
N VAL A 224 5.23 26.20 4.01
CA VAL A 224 4.54 27.12 4.93
C VAL A 224 3.56 26.39 5.86
N PRO A 225 2.54 25.65 5.36
CA PRO A 225 1.66 24.86 6.23
C PRO A 225 2.41 23.73 6.95
N PHE A 226 3.47 23.16 6.35
CA PHE A 226 4.32 22.18 7.02
C PHE A 226 4.97 22.75 8.30
N ILE A 227 5.63 23.91 8.20
CA ILE A 227 6.28 24.57 9.33
C ILE A 227 5.25 24.95 10.40
N ALA A 228 4.10 25.49 9.98
CA ALA A 228 3.01 25.83 10.90
C ALA A 228 2.50 24.59 11.65
N MET A 229 2.25 23.48 10.94
CA MET A 229 1.79 22.22 11.51
C MET A 229 2.77 21.66 12.54
N PHE A 230 4.06 21.54 12.20
CA PHE A 230 5.07 21.03 13.12
C PHE A 230 5.34 21.98 14.29
N SER A 231 5.17 23.30 14.11
CA SER A 231 5.26 24.27 15.21
C SER A 231 4.14 24.08 16.23
N ILE A 232 2.90 23.83 15.77
CA ILE A 232 1.76 23.54 16.64
C ILE A 232 2.01 22.26 17.44
N ILE A 233 2.49 21.19 16.79
CA ILE A 233 2.82 19.92 17.45
C ILE A 233 3.90 20.14 18.51
N TYR A 234 4.98 20.86 18.16
CA TYR A 234 6.08 21.14 19.08
C TYR A 234 5.61 21.89 20.34
N MET A 235 4.84 22.96 20.15
CA MET A 235 4.37 23.81 21.24
C MET A 235 3.37 23.09 22.16
N ASN A 236 2.55 22.19 21.63
CA ASN A 236 1.55 21.47 22.42
C ASN A 236 2.15 20.26 23.17
N PHE A 237 3.04 19.50 22.54
CA PHE A 237 3.41 18.16 23.01
C PHE A 237 4.90 17.90 23.22
N VAL A 238 5.80 18.76 22.71
CA VAL A 238 7.25 18.54 22.83
C VAL A 238 7.87 19.50 23.85
N LYS A 239 7.64 20.80 23.68
CA LYS A 239 8.22 21.86 24.53
C LYS A 239 7.94 21.66 26.01
N SER A 240 6.74 21.18 26.35
CA SER A 240 6.31 20.99 27.75
C SER A 240 6.68 19.64 28.35
N ALA A 241 7.15 18.68 27.57
CA ALA A 241 7.19 17.28 27.99
C ALA A 241 8.44 16.86 28.77
N ALA A 242 9.50 17.69 28.79
CA ALA A 242 10.82 17.35 29.34
C ALA A 242 11.26 15.89 29.02
N SER A 243 10.90 15.39 27.84
CA SER A 243 11.02 13.98 27.45
C SER A 243 11.97 13.85 26.27
N ALA A 244 13.09 13.17 26.48
CA ALA A 244 14.05 12.86 25.43
C ALA A 244 13.39 12.05 24.29
N ALA A 245 12.50 11.12 24.63
CA ALA A 245 11.75 10.34 23.65
C ALA A 245 10.88 11.24 22.75
N ASN A 246 10.23 12.27 23.31
CA ASN A 246 9.45 13.22 22.50
C ASN A 246 10.34 14.03 21.55
N ASN A 247 11.49 14.50 22.04
CA ASN A 247 12.43 15.25 21.20
C ASN A 247 12.95 14.39 20.03
N VAL A 248 13.31 13.13 20.30
CA VAL A 248 13.80 12.19 19.29
C VAL A 248 12.70 11.86 18.27
N LEU A 249 11.51 11.45 18.73
CA LEU A 249 10.41 11.08 17.84
C LEU A 249 9.97 12.26 16.97
N PHE A 250 9.79 13.44 17.56
CA PHE A 250 9.46 14.66 16.83
C PHE A 250 10.55 15.02 15.82
N GLY A 251 11.83 14.97 16.22
CA GLY A 251 12.97 15.27 15.36
C GLY A 251 13.03 14.34 14.14
N ILE A 252 12.79 13.04 14.32
CA ILE A 252 12.73 12.08 13.21
C ILE A 252 11.59 12.42 12.25
N TYR A 253 10.38 12.67 12.75
CA TYR A 253 9.25 13.05 11.89
C TYR A 253 9.55 14.35 11.12
N LEU A 254 10.02 15.38 11.80
CA LEU A 254 10.34 16.67 11.19
C LEU A 254 11.39 16.51 10.08
N PHE A 255 12.47 15.78 10.38
CA PHE A 255 13.55 15.55 9.42
C PHE A 255 13.07 14.73 8.22
N VAL A 256 12.52 13.54 8.46
CA VAL A 256 12.07 12.63 7.39
C VAL A 256 10.99 13.28 6.54
N TRP A 257 10.01 13.96 7.13
CA TRP A 257 8.95 14.61 6.34
C TRP A 257 9.46 15.82 5.56
N SER A 258 10.42 16.58 6.10
CA SER A 258 11.04 17.68 5.33
C SER A 258 11.75 17.17 4.08
N MET A 259 12.33 15.96 4.12
CA MET A 259 12.99 15.35 2.97
C MET A 259 12.04 15.10 1.81
N TYR A 260 10.74 14.84 2.03
CA TYR A 260 9.76 14.73 0.94
C TYR A 260 9.70 16.01 0.12
N GLY A 261 9.73 17.18 0.79
CA GLY A 261 9.75 18.48 0.13
C GLY A 261 10.98 18.70 -0.74
N PHE A 262 12.16 18.24 -0.31
CA PHE A 262 13.38 18.34 -1.14
C PHE A 262 13.41 17.31 -2.27
N VAL A 263 13.03 16.06 -1.99
CA VAL A 263 12.95 14.97 -2.96
C VAL A 263 11.94 15.28 -4.06
N TYR A 264 10.92 16.07 -3.74
CA TYR A 264 9.95 16.59 -4.70
C TYR A 264 10.58 17.34 -5.88
N MET A 265 11.83 17.81 -5.79
CA MET A 265 12.52 18.51 -6.88
C MET A 265 13.36 17.58 -7.78
N LEU A 266 13.50 16.30 -7.44
CA LEU A 266 14.31 15.35 -8.21
C LEU A 266 13.62 14.92 -9.53
N GLY A 267 14.39 14.35 -10.46
CA GLY A 267 13.83 13.68 -11.64
C GLY A 267 12.95 12.48 -11.25
N GLU A 268 11.95 12.15 -12.07
CA GLU A 268 10.85 11.25 -11.70
C GLU A 268 11.28 9.87 -11.16
N GLU A 269 12.32 9.28 -11.75
CA GLU A 269 12.84 7.97 -11.33
C GLU A 269 13.46 8.05 -9.93
N TYR A 270 14.41 8.97 -9.72
CA TYR A 270 15.06 9.17 -8.42
C TYR A 270 14.07 9.68 -7.38
N LYS A 271 13.15 10.58 -7.75
CA LYS A 271 12.04 11.05 -6.92
C LYS A 271 11.29 9.85 -6.35
N ASN A 272 10.80 8.96 -7.22
CA ASN A 272 9.99 7.82 -6.76
C ASN A 272 10.78 6.79 -5.95
N ILE A 273 12.03 6.48 -6.32
CA ILE A 273 12.88 5.58 -5.53
C ILE A 273 13.10 6.17 -4.13
N THR A 274 13.47 7.45 -4.03
CA THR A 274 13.72 8.08 -2.73
C THR A 274 12.43 8.26 -1.93
N MET A 275 11.30 8.60 -2.56
CA MET A 275 10.00 8.63 -1.89
C MET A 275 9.62 7.25 -1.31
N ASN A 276 9.93 6.15 -2.01
CA ASN A 276 9.69 4.81 -1.50
C ASN A 276 10.57 4.44 -0.30
N ILE A 277 11.80 4.94 -0.26
CA ILE A 277 12.69 4.82 0.91
C ILE A 277 12.15 5.65 2.07
N LEU A 278 11.71 6.88 1.81
CA LEU A 278 11.10 7.73 2.84
C LEU A 278 9.81 7.11 3.38
N ASP A 279 8.96 6.53 2.53
CA ASP A 279 7.74 5.85 2.95
C ASP A 279 8.04 4.61 3.80
N PHE A 280 9.07 3.84 3.45
CA PHE A 280 9.57 2.77 4.31
C PHE A 280 9.99 3.30 5.69
N ILE A 281 10.77 4.39 5.76
CA ILE A 281 11.19 4.94 7.05
C ILE A 281 9.98 5.48 7.83
N ALA A 282 9.14 6.28 7.19
CA ALA A 282 8.07 7.00 7.84
C ALA A 282 6.90 6.09 8.28
N LYS A 283 6.62 5.01 7.55
CA LYS A 283 5.47 4.12 7.81
C LYS A 283 5.89 2.77 8.39
N CYS A 284 7.00 2.18 7.93
CA CYS A 284 7.47 0.89 8.44
C CYS A 284 8.36 1.06 9.67
N PHE A 285 9.46 1.81 9.53
CA PHE A 285 10.45 1.91 10.59
C PHE A 285 9.86 2.57 11.85
N ILE A 286 9.04 3.62 11.71
CA ILE A 286 8.35 4.23 12.85
C ILE A 286 7.41 3.24 13.54
N GLY A 287 6.54 2.54 12.79
CA GLY A 287 5.61 1.55 13.36
C GLY A 287 6.34 0.44 14.11
N LEU A 288 7.43 -0.08 13.53
CA LEU A 288 8.28 -1.10 14.17
C LEU A 288 9.06 -0.55 15.36
N ALA A 289 9.52 0.70 15.32
CA ALA A 289 10.19 1.35 16.44
C ALA A 289 9.24 1.55 17.63
N LEU A 290 8.00 1.97 17.38
CA LEU A 290 6.97 2.08 18.42
C LEU A 290 6.62 0.71 19.00
N TRP A 291 6.47 -0.31 18.15
CA TRP A 291 6.29 -1.70 18.58
C TRP A 291 7.45 -2.17 19.50
N ALA A 292 8.70 -2.00 19.07
CA ALA A 292 9.87 -2.39 19.87
C ALA A 292 9.95 -1.61 21.18
N TYR A 293 9.65 -0.31 21.15
CA TYR A 293 9.64 0.58 22.31
C TYR A 293 8.61 0.15 23.36
N TYR A 294 7.37 -0.11 22.96
CA TYR A 294 6.31 -0.47 23.91
C TYR A 294 6.40 -1.90 24.43
N THR A 295 6.88 -2.84 23.59
CA THR A 295 7.09 -4.24 24.02
C THR A 295 8.31 -4.41 24.91
N LYS A 296 9.26 -3.46 24.87
CA LYS A 296 10.57 -3.58 25.53
C LYS A 296 11.32 -4.86 25.15
N ILE A 297 11.07 -5.34 23.93
CA ILE A 297 11.66 -6.59 23.43
C ILE A 297 13.19 -6.48 23.29
N ILE A 298 13.67 -5.26 22.98
CA ILE A 298 15.09 -4.92 23.01
C ILE A 298 15.37 -4.20 24.33
N LYS A 299 16.23 -4.78 25.17
CA LYS A 299 16.72 -4.13 26.39
C LYS A 299 17.96 -3.31 26.03
N ALA A 300 17.98 -2.05 26.47
CA ALA A 300 19.17 -1.20 26.45
C ALA A 300 20.07 -1.52 27.65
#